data_AF-A0AA51L6C9-F1
#
_entry.id   AF-A0AA51L6C9-F1
#
_cell.length_a   1.000
_cell.length_b   1.000
_cell.length_c   1.000
_cell.angle_alpha   90.00
_cell.angle_beta   90.00
_cell.angle_gamma   90.00
#
_symmetry.space_group_name_H-M   'P 1'
#
loop_
_entity.id
_entity.type
_entity.pdbx_description
1 polymer ?
#
loop_
_entity_poly.entity_id
_entity_poly.type
_entity_poly.pdbx_seq_one_letter_code
_entity_poly.pdbx_strand_id
1 'polypeptide(L)'
;MRKSGRDISHQTKTEIEQLHLPGITFTRDSKRFYPNGIFASHVVGFVERKQQKDGTYKTEGKLGVEKTLNSYLTGKNGTINYQSDLWGYLLPDGKQKITPAQNGNDIYLTLDKKIQTFLEDSIDKVDKEYKPKKIIAIVADPKTGEILGMARDLHFIQQQGKESRIVGITKQLKPPLSRVRR
;
A
#
# COMPACT_ATOMS: atom_id res chain seq x y z
N MET A 1 0.60 -9.35 -18.93
CA MET A 1 -0.33 -8.37 -19.55
C MET A 1 -0.40 -7.13 -18.66
N ARG A 2 0.00 -5.95 -19.16
CA ARG A 2 -0.16 -4.67 -18.44
C ARG A 2 -1.65 -4.34 -18.39
N LYS A 3 -2.24 -4.25 -17.18
CA LYS A 3 -3.67 -3.96 -16.98
C LYS A 3 -3.97 -2.49 -17.25
N SER A 4 -4.32 -2.16 -18.50
CA SER A 4 -4.86 -0.87 -18.91
C SER A 4 -6.25 -0.68 -18.27
N GLY A 5 -6.39 0.22 -17.28
CA GLY A 5 -7.68 0.53 -16.65
C GLY A 5 -7.72 0.50 -15.11
N ARG A 6 -6.58 0.42 -14.42
CA ARG A 6 -6.51 0.53 -12.95
C ARG A 6 -5.72 1.78 -12.53
N ASP A 7 -5.98 2.26 -11.32
CA ASP A 7 -5.40 3.50 -10.77
C ASP A 7 -5.76 4.76 -11.59
N ILE A 8 -6.97 4.83 -12.15
CA ILE A 8 -7.47 6.03 -12.83
C ILE A 8 -7.78 7.13 -11.80
N SER A 9 -7.49 8.37 -12.17
CA SER A 9 -7.86 9.53 -11.34
C SER A 9 -9.38 9.69 -11.28
N HIS A 10 -9.89 10.38 -10.26
CA HIS A 10 -11.31 10.70 -10.19
C HIS A 10 -11.78 11.52 -11.40
N GLN A 11 -10.94 12.43 -11.90
CA GLN A 11 -11.25 13.24 -13.09
C GLN A 11 -11.39 12.36 -14.33
N THR A 12 -10.42 11.49 -14.59
CA THR A 12 -10.45 10.54 -15.70
C THR A 12 -11.65 9.57 -15.62
N LYS A 13 -12.01 9.13 -14.40
CA LYS A 13 -13.21 8.33 -14.19
C LYS A 13 -14.46 9.09 -14.64
N THR A 14 -14.63 10.33 -14.21
CA THR A 14 -15.79 11.16 -14.53
C THR A 14 -15.90 11.41 -16.03
N GLU A 15 -14.79 11.69 -16.71
CA GLU A 15 -14.77 11.88 -18.17
C GLU A 15 -15.25 10.61 -18.91
N ILE A 16 -14.80 9.43 -18.50
CA ILE A 16 -15.22 8.17 -19.14
C ILE A 16 -16.69 7.85 -18.84
N GLU A 17 -17.17 8.14 -17.64
CA GLU A 17 -18.61 8.00 -17.29
C GLU A 17 -19.50 8.89 -18.17
N GLN A 18 -19.05 10.11 -18.47
CA GLN A 18 -19.77 11.04 -19.36
C GLN A 18 -19.85 10.58 -20.81
N LEU A 19 -18.94 9.70 -21.26
CA LEU A 19 -18.96 9.14 -22.61
C LEU A 19 -20.02 8.04 -22.80
N HIS A 20 -20.71 7.61 -21.75
CA HIS A 20 -21.80 6.61 -21.79
C HIS A 20 -21.45 5.33 -22.59
N LEU A 21 -20.19 4.90 -22.51
CA LEU A 21 -19.70 3.78 -23.30
C LEU A 21 -20.30 2.46 -22.80
N PRO A 22 -20.99 1.68 -23.65
CA PRO A 22 -21.54 0.39 -23.25
C PRO A 22 -20.40 -0.60 -22.92
N GLY A 23 -20.58 -1.35 -21.83
CA GLY A 23 -19.63 -2.40 -21.41
C GLY A 23 -18.50 -1.95 -20.48
N ILE A 24 -18.45 -0.69 -20.05
CA ILE A 24 -17.48 -0.21 -19.05
C ILE A 24 -18.16 -0.10 -17.68
N THR A 25 -17.54 -0.69 -16.65
CA THR A 25 -17.98 -0.57 -15.26
C THR A 25 -16.82 -0.18 -14.36
N PHE A 26 -17.10 0.59 -13.31
CA PHE A 26 -16.10 1.06 -12.36
C PHE A 26 -16.28 0.39 -11.00
N THR A 27 -15.20 -0.16 -10.48
CA THR A 27 -15.15 -0.68 -9.12
C THR A 27 -14.31 0.26 -8.26
N ARG A 28 -14.87 0.70 -7.12
CA ARG A 28 -14.11 1.47 -6.13
C ARG A 28 -13.11 0.57 -5.43
N ASP A 29 -11.93 1.12 -5.19
CA ASP A 29 -10.80 0.41 -4.61
C ASP A 29 -10.04 1.35 -3.68
N SER A 30 -9.50 0.80 -2.59
CA SER A 30 -8.84 1.59 -1.55
C SER A 30 -7.33 1.37 -1.59
N LYS A 31 -6.55 2.45 -1.58
CA LYS A 31 -5.09 2.43 -1.49
C LYS A 31 -4.64 3.03 -0.16
N ARG A 32 -3.68 2.37 0.50
CA ARG A 32 -3.09 2.84 1.76
C ARG A 32 -2.12 3.99 1.50
N PHE A 33 -2.19 5.03 2.32
CA PHE A 33 -1.31 6.20 2.26
C PHE A 33 -0.60 6.39 3.59
N TYR A 34 0.73 6.52 3.56
CA TYR A 34 1.59 6.68 4.74
C TYR A 34 2.18 8.09 4.77
N PRO A 35 1.55 9.06 5.45
CA PRO A 35 1.95 10.48 5.39
C PRO A 35 3.35 10.74 5.94
N ASN A 36 3.82 9.91 6.89
CA ASN A 36 5.12 10.06 7.53
C ASN A 36 6.26 9.30 6.79
N GLY A 37 5.95 8.60 5.69
CA GLY A 37 6.97 7.96 4.84
C GLY A 37 7.87 6.97 5.56
N ILE A 38 9.17 7.29 5.65
CA ILE A 38 10.22 6.43 6.23
C ILE A 38 10.09 6.33 7.76
N PHE A 39 9.59 7.39 8.40
CA PHE A 39 9.43 7.48 9.84
C PHE A 39 8.55 6.35 10.37
N ALA A 40 9.06 5.60 11.36
CA ALA A 40 8.40 4.45 11.97
C ALA A 40 7.95 3.36 10.98
N SER A 41 8.51 3.33 9.76
CA SER A 41 8.08 2.42 8.68
C SER A 41 8.19 0.93 9.05
N HIS A 42 9.13 0.57 9.93
CA HIS A 42 9.27 -0.80 10.44
C HIS A 42 8.19 -1.16 11.47
N VAL A 43 7.79 -0.18 12.28
CA VAL A 43 6.79 -0.37 13.34
C VAL A 43 5.40 -0.39 12.71
N VAL A 44 5.08 0.60 11.89
CA VAL A 44 3.82 0.67 11.14
C VAL A 44 3.74 -0.48 10.14
N GLY A 45 4.80 -0.69 9.36
CA GLY A 45 4.85 -1.68 8.31
C GLY A 45 4.21 -1.21 7.01
N PHE A 46 3.87 -2.17 6.16
CA PHE A 46 3.21 -1.90 4.89
C PHE A 46 2.22 -3.01 4.54
N VAL A 47 1.37 -2.71 3.55
CA VAL A 47 0.38 -3.65 2.99
C VAL A 47 0.76 -4.00 1.57
N GLU A 48 0.45 -5.22 1.16
CA GLU A 48 0.57 -5.69 -0.22
C GLU A 48 -0.81 -6.08 -0.74
N ARG A 49 -1.05 -5.82 -2.02
CA ARG A 49 -2.26 -6.26 -2.71
C ARG A 49 -2.03 -7.60 -3.38
N LYS A 50 -2.72 -8.64 -2.91
CA LYS A 50 -2.63 -9.99 -3.46
C LYS A 50 -3.88 -10.32 -4.26
N GLN A 51 -3.69 -10.94 -5.43
CA GLN A 51 -4.80 -11.48 -6.21
C GLN A 51 -5.26 -12.81 -5.59
N GLN A 52 -6.56 -12.94 -5.38
CA GLN A 52 -7.21 -14.16 -4.93
C GLN A 52 -7.57 -15.05 -6.13
N LYS A 53 -7.84 -16.33 -5.84
CA LYS A 53 -8.16 -17.35 -6.86
C LYS A 53 -9.45 -17.03 -7.64
N ASP A 54 -10.36 -16.28 -7.02
CA ASP A 54 -11.62 -15.80 -7.60
C ASP A 54 -11.45 -14.55 -8.49
N GLY A 55 -10.21 -14.08 -8.72
CA GLY A 55 -9.92 -12.88 -9.50
C GLY A 55 -10.05 -11.56 -8.72
N THR A 56 -10.49 -11.60 -7.46
CA THR A 56 -10.55 -10.43 -6.59
C THR A 56 -9.18 -10.05 -6.04
N TYR A 57 -9.05 -8.83 -5.51
CA TYR A 57 -7.83 -8.36 -4.87
C TYR A 57 -8.08 -8.13 -3.39
N LYS A 58 -7.18 -8.64 -2.56
CA LYS A 58 -7.20 -8.40 -1.12
C LYS A 58 -5.95 -7.65 -0.70
N THR A 59 -6.14 -6.63 0.11
CA THR A 59 -5.03 -5.93 0.78
C THR A 59 -4.68 -6.70 2.04
N GLU A 60 -3.40 -7.08 2.19
CA GLU A 60 -2.90 -7.82 3.34
C GLU A 60 -1.67 -7.11 3.91
N GLY A 61 -1.67 -6.88 5.22
CA GLY A 61 -0.50 -6.40 5.94
C GLY A 61 0.67 -7.38 5.87
N LYS A 62 1.85 -6.90 5.51
CA LYS A 62 3.07 -7.71 5.35
C LYS A 62 4.10 -7.53 6.45
N LEU A 63 4.12 -6.37 7.09
CA LEU A 63 5.08 -6.04 8.13
C LEU A 63 4.40 -5.25 9.25
N GLY A 64 5.04 -5.22 10.42
CA GLY A 64 4.69 -4.31 11.51
C GLY A 64 3.26 -4.47 12.00
N VAL A 65 2.70 -3.35 12.46
CA VAL A 65 1.32 -3.23 12.93
C VAL A 65 0.32 -3.61 11.83
N GLU A 66 0.56 -3.24 10.57
CA GLU A 66 -0.31 -3.59 9.44
C GLU A 66 -0.52 -5.11 9.34
N LYS A 67 0.55 -5.91 9.54
CA LYS A 67 0.43 -7.38 9.56
C LYS A 67 -0.19 -7.91 10.85
N THR A 68 0.30 -7.44 12.00
CA THR A 68 -0.11 -7.98 13.31
C THR A 68 -1.57 -7.69 13.60
N LEU A 69 -2.07 -6.51 13.20
CA LEU A 69 -3.45 -6.08 13.42
C LEU A 69 -4.28 -6.13 12.13
N ASN A 70 -3.85 -6.90 11.12
CA ASN A 70 -4.55 -7.02 9.85
C ASN A 70 -6.03 -7.40 10.03
N SER A 71 -6.35 -8.28 10.98
CA SER A 71 -7.73 -8.70 11.28
C SER A 71 -8.62 -7.55 11.74
N TYR A 72 -8.07 -6.62 12.52
CA TYR A 72 -8.77 -5.43 12.99
C TYR A 72 -8.87 -4.37 11.87
N LEU A 73 -7.84 -4.24 11.03
CA LEU A 73 -7.76 -3.23 9.97
C LEU A 73 -8.55 -3.57 8.70
N THR A 74 -8.72 -4.86 8.37
CA THR A 74 -9.29 -5.29 7.07
C THR A 74 -10.80 -5.04 6.97
N GLY A 75 -11.53 -5.00 8.09
CA GLY A 75 -13.00 -4.91 8.07
C GLY A 75 -13.66 -6.13 7.41
N LYS A 76 -14.92 -5.98 6.98
CA LYS A 76 -15.66 -7.02 6.23
C LYS A 76 -16.17 -6.46 4.91
N ASN A 77 -15.86 -7.15 3.82
CA ASN A 77 -16.32 -6.75 2.49
C ASN A 77 -17.84 -6.80 2.38
N GLY A 78 -18.41 -5.78 1.73
CA GLY A 78 -19.80 -5.81 1.30
C GLY A 78 -19.98 -6.68 0.06
N THR A 79 -21.23 -6.89 -0.36
CA THR A 79 -21.56 -7.65 -1.57
C THR A 79 -22.67 -6.94 -2.33
N ILE A 80 -22.52 -6.79 -3.64
CA ILE A 80 -23.56 -6.28 -4.51
C ILE A 80 -23.94 -7.43 -5.43
N ASN A 81 -25.15 -7.96 -5.26
CA ASN A 81 -25.73 -8.94 -6.17
C ASN A 81 -26.72 -8.23 -7.08
N TYR A 82 -26.54 -8.41 -8.39
CA TYR A 82 -27.42 -7.89 -9.42
C TYR A 82 -27.84 -9.01 -10.37
N GLN A 83 -29.04 -8.88 -10.93
CA GLN A 83 -29.53 -9.81 -11.95
C GLN A 83 -29.02 -9.35 -13.31
N SER A 84 -28.37 -10.25 -14.05
CA SER A 84 -27.86 -10.00 -15.39
C SER A 84 -28.46 -10.97 -16.41
N ASP A 85 -28.56 -10.53 -17.66
CA ASP A 85 -28.93 -11.39 -18.80
C ASP A 85 -27.82 -12.40 -19.14
N LEU A 86 -28.07 -13.34 -20.04
CA LEU A 86 -27.12 -14.35 -20.56
C LEU A 86 -25.80 -13.75 -21.07
N TRP A 87 -25.82 -12.46 -21.48
CA TRP A 87 -24.65 -11.71 -21.93
C TRP A 87 -24.01 -10.81 -20.86
N GLY A 88 -24.47 -10.89 -19.61
CA GLY A 88 -23.89 -10.15 -18.48
C GLY A 88 -24.36 -8.69 -18.35
N TYR A 89 -25.30 -8.24 -19.18
CA TYR A 89 -25.92 -6.92 -19.04
C TYR A 89 -26.82 -6.86 -17.82
N LEU A 90 -26.67 -5.81 -17.01
CA LEU A 90 -27.55 -5.49 -15.88
C LEU A 90 -29.00 -5.33 -16.38
N LEU A 91 -29.95 -6.07 -15.82
CA LEU A 91 -31.36 -5.85 -16.15
C LEU A 91 -31.83 -4.50 -15.54
N PRO A 92 -32.49 -3.62 -16.33
CA PRO A 92 -33.00 -2.35 -15.86
C PRO A 92 -33.90 -2.46 -14.61
N ASP A 93 -34.69 -3.53 -14.52
CA ASP A 93 -35.62 -3.82 -13.40
C ASP A 93 -35.10 -4.95 -12.47
N GLY A 94 -33.83 -5.32 -12.59
CA GLY A 94 -33.22 -6.39 -11.81
C GLY A 94 -33.16 -6.04 -10.32
N LYS A 95 -33.63 -6.95 -9.45
CA LYS A 95 -33.53 -6.75 -8.00
C LYS A 95 -32.06 -6.68 -7.59
N GLN A 96 -31.63 -5.53 -7.09
CA GLN A 96 -30.30 -5.34 -6.54
C GLN A 96 -30.31 -5.67 -5.04
N LYS A 97 -29.50 -6.65 -4.62
CA LYS A 97 -29.28 -6.93 -3.19
C LYS A 97 -27.91 -6.42 -2.79
N ILE A 98 -27.89 -5.34 -2.00
CA ILE A 98 -26.68 -4.71 -1.50
C ILE A 98 -26.51 -5.09 -0.03
N THR A 99 -25.41 -5.77 0.28
CA THR A 99 -24.89 -5.91 1.64
C THR A 99 -23.77 -4.88 1.81
N PRO A 100 -23.91 -3.87 2.68
CA PRO A 100 -22.89 -2.85 2.87
C PRO A 100 -21.60 -3.43 3.44
N ALA A 101 -20.46 -2.85 3.09
CA ALA A 101 -19.18 -3.18 3.71
C ALA A 101 -19.12 -2.64 5.14
N GLN A 102 -18.39 -3.34 6.02
CA GLN A 102 -18.06 -2.87 7.36
C GLN A 102 -16.60 -2.45 7.38
N ASN A 103 -16.34 -1.20 7.79
CA ASN A 103 -14.99 -0.69 7.91
C ASN A 103 -14.22 -1.47 8.98
N GLY A 104 -12.89 -1.55 8.82
CA GLY A 104 -12.00 -1.98 9.88
C GLY A 104 -11.95 -0.94 11.02
N ASN A 105 -11.31 -1.32 12.11
CA ASN A 105 -11.11 -0.47 13.28
C ASN A 105 -9.98 0.53 13.05
N ASP A 106 -10.12 1.71 13.64
CA ASP A 106 -9.03 2.66 13.77
C ASP A 106 -8.08 2.23 14.89
N ILE A 107 -6.79 2.46 14.68
CA ILE A 107 -5.72 2.07 15.60
C ILE A 107 -4.86 3.28 15.90
N TYR A 108 -4.66 3.54 17.19
CA TYR A 108 -3.81 4.61 17.69
C TYR A 108 -2.57 3.97 18.31
N LEU A 109 -1.39 4.42 17.87
CA LEU A 109 -0.12 3.96 18.41
C LEU A 109 0.29 4.83 19.59
N THR A 110 1.02 4.22 20.52
CA THR A 110 1.64 4.89 21.68
C THR A 110 2.94 5.62 21.31
N LEU A 111 3.36 5.54 20.04
CA LEU A 111 4.60 6.15 19.58
C LEU A 111 4.54 7.67 19.72
N ASP A 112 5.51 8.24 20.43
CA ASP A 112 5.73 9.66 20.45
C ASP A 112 6.61 10.06 19.26
N LYS A 113 6.14 11.04 18.49
CA LYS A 113 6.83 11.47 17.28
C LYS A 113 8.25 11.99 17.54
N LYS A 114 8.44 12.76 18.60
CA LYS A 114 9.75 13.36 18.93
C LYS A 114 10.73 12.30 19.40
N ILE A 115 10.27 11.40 20.28
CA ILE A 115 11.09 10.30 20.80
C ILE A 115 11.50 9.37 19.66
N GLN A 116 10.56 8.98 18.80
CA GLN A 116 10.85 8.12 17.65
C GLN A 116 11.86 8.76 16.69
N THR A 117 11.70 10.05 16.35
CA THR A 117 12.65 10.74 15.46
C THR A 117 14.05 10.77 16.07
N PHE A 118 14.16 11.13 17.35
CA PHE A 118 15.45 11.17 18.03
C PHE A 118 16.12 9.78 18.12
N LEU A 119 15.31 8.74 18.32
CA LEU A 119 15.78 7.35 18.38
C LEU A 119 16.31 6.89 17.01
N GLU A 120 15.57 7.17 15.93
CA GLU A 120 15.99 6.87 14.55
C GLU A 120 17.30 7.61 14.19
N ASP A 121 17.38 8.91 14.49
CA ASP A 121 18.59 9.72 14.25
C ASP A 121 19.81 9.18 15.02
N SER A 122 19.59 8.69 16.24
CA SER A 122 20.65 8.14 17.08
C SER A 122 21.15 6.80 16.55
N ILE A 123 20.25 5.90 16.14
CA ILE A 123 20.62 4.64 15.50
C ILE A 123 21.39 4.90 14.20
N ASP A 124 20.92 5.84 13.37
CA ASP A 124 21.56 6.17 12.10
C ASP A 124 23.01 6.67 12.28
N LYS A 125 23.30 7.38 13.38
CA LYS A 125 24.68 7.79 13.72
C LYS A 125 25.53 6.59 14.12
N VAL A 126 25.02 5.75 15.01
CA VAL A 126 25.73 4.54 15.49
C VAL A 126 25.99 3.57 14.33
N ASP A 127 25.03 3.41 13.42
CA ASP A 127 25.17 2.53 12.26
C ASP A 127 26.29 3.00 11.32
N LYS A 128 26.35 4.31 11.05
CA LYS A 128 27.40 4.91 10.19
C LYS A 128 28.80 4.79 10.80
N GLU A 129 28.92 4.96 12.11
CA GLU A 129 30.20 4.98 12.82
C GLU A 129 30.73 3.56 13.08
N TYR A 130 29.89 2.67 13.59
CA TYR A 130 30.33 1.37 14.10
C TYR A 130 30.02 0.19 13.18
N LYS A 131 29.17 0.38 12.16
CA LYS A 131 28.70 -0.68 11.22
C LYS A 131 28.39 -2.01 11.93
N PRO A 132 27.58 -1.98 13.00
CA PRO A 132 27.29 -3.19 13.75
C PRO A 132 26.48 -4.18 12.90
N LYS A 133 26.53 -5.46 13.26
CA LYS A 133 25.76 -6.49 12.53
C LYS A 133 24.25 -6.33 12.69
N LYS A 134 23.79 -5.81 13.83
CA LYS A 134 22.38 -5.57 14.19
C LYS A 134 22.30 -4.49 15.26
N ILE A 135 21.31 -3.60 15.16
CA ILE A 135 20.93 -2.64 16.21
C ILE A 135 19.42 -2.72 16.42
N ILE A 136 18.99 -2.70 17.68
CA ILE A 136 17.60 -2.51 18.07
C ILE A 136 17.61 -1.53 19.25
N ALA A 137 16.76 -0.51 19.19
CA ALA A 137 16.52 0.39 20.32
C ALA A 137 15.02 0.52 20.57
N ILE A 138 14.66 0.55 21.84
CA ILE A 138 13.28 0.62 22.33
C ILE A 138 13.24 1.63 23.46
N VAL A 139 12.27 2.54 23.41
CA VAL A 139 11.97 3.49 24.48
C VAL A 139 10.56 3.17 24.98
N ALA A 140 10.45 2.91 26.28
CA ALA A 140 9.19 2.58 26.93
C ALA A 140 8.95 3.52 28.12
N ASP A 141 7.69 3.85 28.39
CA ASP A 141 7.29 4.48 29.63
C ASP A 141 7.29 3.41 30.75
N PRO A 142 8.09 3.57 31.82
CA PRO A 142 8.22 2.57 32.88
C PRO A 142 6.97 2.45 33.76
N LYS A 143 6.08 3.45 33.77
CA LYS A 143 4.86 3.45 34.58
C LYS A 143 3.69 2.82 33.85
N THR A 144 3.54 3.11 32.55
CA THR A 144 2.40 2.61 31.75
C THR A 144 2.75 1.36 30.94
N GLY A 145 4.04 1.10 30.70
CA GLY A 145 4.51 0.04 29.80
C GLY A 145 4.34 0.37 28.32
N GLU A 146 3.92 1.60 27.99
CA GLU A 146 3.72 2.05 26.61
C GLU A 146 5.05 2.16 25.88
N ILE A 147 5.08 1.73 24.62
CA ILE A 147 6.25 1.90 23.76
C ILE A 147 6.16 3.27 23.09
N LEU A 148 7.04 4.17 23.49
CA LEU A 148 7.12 5.54 22.97
C LEU A 148 7.97 5.62 21.69
N GLY A 149 8.90 4.69 21.50
CA GLY A 149 9.74 4.62 20.32
C GLY A 149 10.33 3.22 20.11
N MET A 150 10.43 2.79 18.86
CA MET A 150 11.12 1.55 18.48
C MET A 150 11.80 1.74 17.13
N ALA A 151 13.10 1.45 17.08
CA ALA A 151 13.88 1.54 15.86
C ALA A 151 14.87 0.38 15.78
N ARG A 152 15.24 0.04 14.54
CA ARG A 152 16.22 -1.01 14.24
C ARG A 152 17.00 -0.62 12.99
N ASP A 153 18.21 -1.14 12.88
CA ASP A 153 19.08 -0.90 11.72
C ASP A 153 18.37 -1.26 10.38
N LEU A 154 18.51 -0.34 9.42
CA LEU A 154 17.89 -0.26 8.10
C LEU A 154 18.49 -1.19 7.04
N HIS A 155 19.45 -2.06 7.38
CA HIS A 155 20.14 -2.91 6.40
C HIS A 155 19.20 -3.79 5.53
N PHE A 156 17.96 -4.03 5.98
CA PHE A 156 16.95 -4.80 5.26
C PHE A 156 16.00 -3.95 4.39
N ILE A 157 15.53 -2.79 4.88
CA ILE A 157 14.54 -1.97 4.13
C ILE A 157 15.19 -1.14 3.03
N GLN A 158 16.46 -0.72 3.14
CA GLN A 158 17.10 -0.01 2.03
C GLN A 158 17.19 -0.82 0.72
N GLN A 159 17.28 -2.15 0.81
CA GLN A 159 17.29 -2.99 -0.39
C GLN A 159 15.90 -3.05 -1.04
N GLN A 160 14.83 -3.15 -0.26
CA GLN A 160 13.47 -3.14 -0.80
C GLN A 160 12.97 -1.73 -1.19
N GLY A 161 13.44 -0.68 -0.53
CA GLY A 161 13.16 0.71 -0.87
C GLY A 161 13.90 1.19 -2.13
N LYS A 162 15.07 0.61 -2.44
CA LYS A 162 15.73 0.79 -3.75
C LYS A 162 15.01 0.00 -4.86
N GLU A 163 14.44 -1.17 -4.58
CA GLU A 163 13.56 -1.87 -5.53
C GLU A 163 12.18 -1.20 -5.69
N SER A 164 11.72 -0.47 -4.68
CA SER A 164 10.44 0.26 -4.71
C SER A 164 10.52 1.65 -5.37
N ARG A 165 11.71 2.06 -5.84
CA ARG A 165 11.84 3.18 -6.80
C ARG A 165 11.43 2.70 -8.20
N ILE A 166 10.16 2.35 -8.37
CA ILE A 166 9.54 2.46 -9.68
C ILE A 166 9.19 3.94 -9.86
N VAL A 167 10.22 4.75 -10.13
CA VAL A 167 10.04 5.86 -11.05
C VAL A 167 10.01 5.19 -12.42
N GLY A 168 8.83 5.12 -13.01
CA GLY A 168 8.72 4.82 -14.43
C GLY A 168 9.60 5.80 -15.19
N ILE A 169 10.62 5.29 -15.86
CA ILE A 169 10.89 5.36 -17.30
C ILE A 169 12.18 4.54 -17.48
N THR A 170 12.12 3.44 -18.24
CA THR A 170 13.34 2.90 -18.84
C THR A 170 13.00 2.38 -20.23
N LYS A 171 13.33 3.18 -21.23
CA LYS A 171 13.58 2.71 -22.59
C LYS A 171 15.09 2.46 -22.67
N GLN A 172 15.51 1.21 -22.45
CA GLN A 172 16.88 0.77 -22.78
C GLN A 172 16.90 0.41 -24.26
N LEU A 173 17.30 1.37 -25.10
CA LEU A 173 17.75 1.08 -26.48
C LEU A 173 19.25 0.77 -26.40
N LYS A 174 19.59 -0.50 -26.62
CA LYS A 174 20.97 -0.97 -26.74
C LYS A 174 21.58 -0.42 -28.04
N PRO A 175 22.79 0.18 -28.03
CA PRO A 175 23.43 0.65 -29.25
C PRO A 175 24.09 -0.53 -29.98
N PRO A 176 24.28 -0.42 -31.30
CA PRO A 176 25.63 -0.64 -31.80
C PRO A 176 26.10 0.44 -32.78
N LEU A 177 27.34 0.86 -32.52
CA LEU A 177 28.44 1.03 -33.48
C LEU A 177 28.20 1.92 -34.70
N SER A 178 28.73 3.14 -34.58
CA SER A 178 29.56 3.83 -35.57
C SER A 178 29.17 3.77 -37.06
N ARG A 179 28.92 4.97 -37.60
CA ARG A 179 29.72 5.64 -38.66
C ARG A 179 28.96 5.99 -39.97
N VAL A 180 29.22 7.24 -40.39
CA VAL A 180 29.31 7.78 -41.76
C VAL A 180 28.05 8.33 -42.46
N ARG A 181 28.00 9.68 -42.38
CA ARG A 181 27.87 10.72 -43.43
C ARG A 181 26.64 10.85 -44.33
N ARG A 182 26.35 12.16 -44.47
CA ARG A 182 25.53 12.95 -45.39
C ARG A 182 24.04 12.83 -45.19
#